data_AF-A0A849RSH4-F1
#
_entry.id   AF-A0A849RSH4-F1
#
_cell.length_a   1.000
_cell.length_b   1.000
_cell.length_c   1.000
_cell.angle_alpha   90.00
_cell.angle_beta   90.00
_cell.angle_gamma   90.00
#
_symmetry.space_group_name_H-M   'P 1'
#
loop_
_entity.id
_entity.type
_entity.pdbx_description
1 polymer ?
#
loop_
_entity_poly.entity_id
_entity_poly.type
_entity_poly.pdbx_seq_one_letter_code
_entity_poly.pdbx_strand_id
1 'polypeptide(L)'
;MVSRSSILSSRPCSPTVHRSYTLTVDDLTRQLSEQFGFAKFRPGQEEVVRAVLAGRDAMTVMPTGQGKSLCYQLPATLLPGLTLVISPLIAL
;
A
#
# COMPACT_ATOMS: atom_id res chain seq x y z
N MET A 1 -48.11 16.19 -7.38
CA MET A 1 -47.04 17.12 -7.80
C MET A 1 -45.77 16.75 -7.04
N VAL A 2 -44.97 15.84 -7.60
CA VAL A 2 -43.78 15.26 -6.96
C VAL A 2 -42.62 16.25 -7.10
N SER A 3 -42.10 16.78 -5.99
CA SER A 3 -40.97 17.71 -6.02
C SER A 3 -39.71 17.06 -5.45
N ARG A 4 -38.87 16.63 -6.40
CA ARG A 4 -37.41 16.70 -6.45
C ARG A 4 -36.61 15.97 -5.36
N SER A 5 -36.16 14.78 -5.76
CA SER A 5 -34.98 14.06 -5.27
C SER A 5 -33.76 14.99 -5.17
N SER A 6 -33.22 15.11 -3.98
CA SER A 6 -31.89 15.66 -3.70
C SER A 6 -30.84 14.75 -4.32
N ILE A 7 -30.37 15.17 -5.49
CA ILE A 7 -29.27 14.57 -6.26
C ILE A 7 -28.04 14.52 -5.35
N LEU A 8 -27.41 13.35 -5.31
CA LEU A 8 -26.21 13.07 -4.56
C LEU A 8 -25.18 14.18 -4.75
N SER A 9 -24.64 14.68 -3.64
CA SER A 9 -23.36 15.37 -3.60
C SER A 9 -22.29 14.39 -4.07
N SER A 10 -22.05 14.34 -5.39
CA SER A 10 -20.87 13.70 -5.95
C SER A 10 -19.68 14.58 -5.58
N ARG A 11 -19.12 14.33 -4.39
CA ARG A 11 -17.79 14.83 -4.06
C ARG A 11 -16.87 14.44 -5.23
N PRO A 12 -16.18 15.41 -5.87
CA PRO A 12 -15.21 15.06 -6.89
C PRO A 12 -14.19 14.12 -6.26
N CYS A 13 -13.98 12.96 -6.89
CA CYS A 13 -12.87 12.07 -6.58
C CYS A 13 -11.59 12.85 -6.90
N SER A 14 -11.00 13.48 -5.89
CA SER A 14 -9.72 14.16 -6.04
C SER A 14 -8.63 13.08 -6.10
N PRO A 15 -7.93 12.88 -7.24
CA PRO A 15 -7.04 11.74 -7.42
C PRO A 15 -5.64 11.99 -6.85
N THR A 16 -5.49 12.82 -5.80
CA THR A 16 -4.15 13.18 -5.33
C THR A 16 -4.12 13.37 -3.82
N VAL A 17 -3.84 12.28 -3.11
CA VAL A 17 -3.34 12.31 -1.73
C VAL A 17 -1.85 11.96 -1.77
N HIS A 18 -1.01 12.85 -2.28
CA HIS A 18 0.44 12.76 -2.04
C HIS A 18 0.72 13.34 -0.65
N ARG A 19 0.38 12.57 0.40
CA ARG A 19 0.87 12.86 1.74
C ARG A 19 2.02 11.89 1.98
N SER A 20 3.25 12.40 2.03
CA SER A 20 4.43 11.60 2.37
C SER A 20 4.29 11.12 3.82
N TYR A 21 4.30 9.81 4.03
CA TYR A 21 4.34 9.22 5.36
C TYR A 21 5.79 8.96 5.75
N THR A 22 6.32 9.75 6.69
CA THR A 22 7.68 9.58 7.20
C THR A 22 7.67 8.59 8.36
N LEU A 23 7.85 7.31 8.07
CA LEU A 23 8.13 6.28 9.08
C LEU A 23 9.63 6.02 9.18
N THR A 24 10.14 5.89 10.41
CA THR A 24 11.55 5.57 10.64
C THR A 24 11.85 4.09 10.35
N VAL A 25 13.12 3.69 10.32
CA VAL A 25 13.52 2.30 10.03
C VAL A 25 13.10 1.34 11.12
N ASP A 26 13.25 1.76 12.37
CA ASP A 26 12.86 0.97 13.53
C ASP A 26 11.35 0.73 13.55
N ASP A 27 10.56 1.72 13.14
CA ASP A 27 9.11 1.59 13.01
C ASP A 27 8.72 0.53 11.97
N LEU A 28 9.37 0.51 10.80
CA LEU A 28 9.03 -0.47 9.76
C LEU A 28 9.38 -1.90 10.14
N THR A 29 10.51 -2.10 10.80
CA THR A 29 10.91 -3.44 11.29
C THR A 29 9.96 -3.93 12.37
N ARG A 30 9.50 -3.02 13.26
CA ARG A 30 8.49 -3.34 14.25
C ARG A 30 7.15 -3.71 13.61
N GLN A 31 6.66 -2.92 12.66
CA GLN A 31 5.40 -3.21 11.96
C GLN A 31 5.46 -4.53 11.18
N LEU A 32 6.60 -4.82 10.55
CA LEU A 32 6.86 -6.09 9.90
C LEU A 32 6.74 -7.28 10.88
N SER A 33 7.33 -7.14 12.07
CA SER A 33 7.26 -8.17 13.11
C SER A 33 5.85 -8.31 13.69
N GLU A 34 5.20 -7.21 14.06
CA GLU A 34 3.88 -7.19 14.71
C GLU A 34 2.78 -7.74 13.80
N GLN A 35 2.81 -7.42 12.50
CA GLN A 35 1.73 -7.79 11.58
C GLN A 35 1.98 -9.07 10.78
N PHE A 36 3.25 -9.37 10.46
CA PHE A 36 3.61 -10.49 9.59
C PHE A 36 4.52 -11.53 10.26
N GLY A 37 5.00 -11.29 11.49
CA GLY A 37 5.85 -12.23 12.21
C GLY A 37 7.26 -12.38 11.65
N PHE A 38 7.72 -11.46 10.79
CA PHE A 38 9.06 -11.51 10.22
C PHE A 38 10.04 -10.63 11.00
N ALA A 39 11.20 -11.19 11.37
CA ALA A 39 12.22 -10.47 12.13
C ALA A 39 13.00 -9.44 11.31
N LYS A 40 13.06 -9.58 9.98
CA LYS A 40 13.79 -8.68 9.08
C LYS A 40 13.25 -8.75 7.65
N PHE A 41 13.46 -7.66 6.92
CA PHE A 41 13.25 -7.63 5.48
C PHE A 41 14.24 -8.57 4.76
N ARG A 42 13.78 -9.15 3.65
CA ARG A 42 14.65 -9.79 2.66
C ARG A 42 15.22 -8.72 1.72
N PRO A 43 16.33 -9.02 1.01
CA PRO A 43 16.96 -8.05 0.12
C PRO A 43 15.97 -7.42 -0.87
N GLY A 44 15.99 -6.09 -0.97
CA GLY A 44 15.17 -5.31 -1.89
C GLY A 44 13.74 -5.01 -1.41
N GLN A 45 13.23 -5.66 -0.36
CA GLN A 45 11.86 -5.42 0.12
C GLN A 45 11.71 -4.05 0.78
N GLU A 46 12.65 -3.71 1.65
CA GLU A 46 12.58 -2.48 2.44
C GLU A 46 12.65 -1.24 1.54
N GLU A 47 13.51 -1.27 0.52
CA GLU A 47 13.69 -0.19 -0.43
C GLU A 47 12.40 0.09 -1.21
N VAL A 48 11.68 -0.96 -1.62
CA VAL A 48 10.38 -0.84 -2.31
C VAL A 48 9.32 -0.29 -1.37
N VAL A 49 9.21 -0.83 -0.15
CA VAL A 49 8.26 -0.36 0.86
C VAL A 49 8.49 1.13 1.17
N ARG A 50 9.74 1.54 1.36
CA ARG A 50 10.10 2.95 1.58
C ARG A 50 9.73 3.84 0.41
N ALA A 51 9.96 3.39 -0.82
CA ALA A 51 9.56 4.15 -2.01
C ALA A 51 8.05 4.39 -2.04
N VAL A 52 7.25 3.34 -1.81
CA VAL A 52 5.78 3.42 -1.78
C VAL A 52 5.28 4.34 -0.65
N LEU A 53 5.83 4.21 0.56
CA LEU A 53 5.45 5.06 1.71
C LEU A 53 5.84 6.54 1.52
N ALA A 54 6.91 6.80 0.77
CA ALA A 54 7.29 8.14 0.35
C ALA A 54 6.40 8.71 -0.76
N GLY A 55 5.43 7.94 -1.25
CA GLY A 55 4.55 8.31 -2.36
C GLY A 55 5.25 8.30 -3.71
N ARG A 56 6.28 7.47 -3.89
CA ARG A 56 7.01 7.28 -5.16
C ARG A 56 6.59 5.97 -5.82
N ASP A 57 6.60 5.97 -7.15
CA ASP A 57 6.45 4.76 -7.93
C ASP A 57 7.66 3.83 -7.73
N ALA A 58 7.40 2.53 -7.73
CA ALA A 58 8.44 1.51 -7.57
C ALA A 58 8.20 0.34 -8.52
N MET A 59 9.25 -0.10 -9.21
CA MET A 59 9.28 -1.33 -9.99
C MET A 59 10.33 -2.26 -9.40
N THR A 60 9.94 -3.50 -9.12
CA THR A 60 10.83 -4.50 -8.53
C THR A 60 10.80 -5.79 -9.31
N VAL A 61 11.97 -6.40 -9.47
CA VAL A 61 12.14 -7.71 -10.07
C VAL A 61 12.66 -8.64 -8.98
N MET A 62 11.80 -9.55 -8.53
CA MET A 62 12.10 -10.47 -7.44
C MET A 62 11.79 -11.90 -7.87
N PRO A 63 12.68 -12.87 -7.60
CA PRO A 63 12.40 -14.29 -7.71
C PRO A 63 11.09 -14.72 -7.04
N THR A 64 10.52 -15.81 -7.56
CA THR A 64 9.38 -16.47 -6.91
C THR A 64 9.76 -16.90 -5.49
N GLY A 65 8.79 -16.85 -4.57
CA GLY A 65 9.03 -17.17 -3.16
C GLY A 65 9.80 -16.11 -2.36
N GLN A 66 10.36 -15.06 -3.00
CA GLN A 66 11.12 -14.03 -2.28
C GLN A 66 10.25 -13.04 -1.48
N GLY A 67 8.93 -13.14 -1.59
CA GLY A 67 8.01 -12.34 -0.78
C GLY A 67 7.69 -10.98 -1.39
N LYS A 68 7.57 -10.90 -2.72
CA LYS A 68 7.11 -9.68 -3.43
C LYS A 68 5.78 -9.14 -2.92
N SER A 69 4.92 -10.01 -2.38
CA SER A 69 3.62 -9.63 -1.84
C SER A 69 3.70 -8.72 -0.63
N LEU A 70 4.72 -8.92 0.21
CA LEU A 70 4.97 -8.06 1.36
C LEU A 70 5.15 -6.59 0.95
N CYS A 71 5.75 -6.34 -0.22
CA CYS A 71 6.07 -5.00 -0.71
C CYS A 71 4.84 -4.14 -1.01
N TYR A 72 3.65 -4.73 -1.23
CA TYR A 72 2.39 -4.00 -1.33
C TYR A 72 1.48 -4.21 -0.12
N GLN A 73 1.60 -5.35 0.59
CA GLN A 73 0.77 -5.62 1.77
C GLN A 73 1.16 -4.76 2.97
N LEU A 74 2.46 -4.61 3.26
CA LEU A 74 2.88 -3.80 4.41
C LEU A 74 2.54 -2.31 4.22
N PRO A 75 2.78 -1.67 3.06
CA PRO A 75 2.29 -0.30 2.84
C PRO A 75 0.77 -0.18 2.95
N ALA A 76 0.01 -1.20 2.52
CA ALA A 76 -1.45 -1.17 2.56
C ALA A 76 -2.02 -1.09 3.98
N THR A 77 -1.29 -1.58 5.00
CA THR A 77 -1.73 -1.48 6.40
C THR A 77 -1.31 -0.18 7.07
N LEU A 78 -0.33 0.53 6.50
CA LEU A 78 0.24 1.76 7.07
C LEU A 78 -0.35 3.03 6.44
N LEU A 79 -0.73 2.98 5.17
CA LEU A 79 -1.31 4.10 4.44
C LEU A 79 -2.83 4.15 4.66
N PRO A 80 -3.42 5.35 4.75
CA PRO A 80 -4.87 5.49 4.78
C PRO A 80 -5.47 5.11 3.42
N GLY A 81 -6.66 4.53 3.44
CA GLY A 81 -7.43 4.25 2.22
C GLY A 81 -7.38 2.78 1.79
N LEU A 82 -7.61 2.54 0.51
CA LEU A 82 -7.70 1.20 -0.08
C LEU A 82 -6.49 0.95 -0.99
N THR A 83 -5.81 -0.17 -0.80
CA THR A 83 -4.82 -0.66 -1.77
C THR A 83 -5.49 -1.60 -2.77
N LEU A 84 -5.37 -1.28 -4.06
CA LEU A 84 -5.84 -2.13 -5.16
C LEU A 84 -4.69 -2.99 -5.67
N VAL A 85 -4.86 -4.32 -5.61
CA VAL A 85 -3.91 -5.28 -6.19
C VAL A 85 -4.52 -5.87 -7.44
N ILE A 86 -3.85 -5.70 -8.58
CA ILE A 86 -4.26 -6.25 -9.87
C ILE A 86 -3.44 -7.51 -10.14
N SER A 87 -4.09 -8.66 -10.18
CA SER A 87 -3.49 -9.94 -10.50
C SER A 87 -4.14 -10.50 -11.77
N PRO A 88 -3.36 -11.00 -12.75
CA PRO A 88 -3.92 -11.67 -13.92
C PRO A 88 -4.51 -13.05 -13.61
N LEU A 89 -4.24 -13.63 -12.43
CA LEU A 89 -4.68 -14.96 -12.03
C LEU A 89 -5.57 -14.91 -10.78
N ILE A 90 -6.65 -15.69 -10.78
CA ILE A 90 -7.61 -15.81 -9.68
C ILE A 90 -7.02 -16.62 -8.49
N ALA A 91 -6.08 -17.52 -8.75
CA ALA A 91 -5.56 -18.49 -7.78
C ALA A 91 -4.21 -18.09 -7.14
N LEU A 92 -3.88 -16.80 -7.12
CA LEU A 92 -2.59 -16.27 -6.65
C LEU A 92 -2.57 -15.98 -5.15
#